data_AF-A0A0F4IXG2-F1
#
_entry.id   AF-A0A0F4IXG2-F1
#
_cell.length_a   1.000
_cell.length_b   1.000
_cell.length_c   1.000
_cell.angle_alpha   90.00
_cell.angle_beta   90.00
_cell.angle_gamma   90.00
#
_symmetry.space_group_name_H-M   'P 1'
#
loop_
_entity.id
_entity.type
_entity.pdbx_description
1 polymer ?
#
loop_
_entity_poly.entity_id
_entity_poly.type
_entity_poly.pdbx_seq_one_letter_code
_entity_poly.pdbx_strand_id
1 'polypeptide(L)'
;MPPSPRASIAPRLRPGGPPGGAGSGRAAADQVAGGPRAMAGGRRGGDPVKALLHRHRELCERAVDALEVAAGLEACGITDRTAARFRHRDVFSLAEELYARTPRREEPAEEPVRVPAGGRTVARRFGGALLPGALGCAAAAAGVPGSGWAAGLLAVLALVWPGRAAGGRFPWAAHLLAAAVAGWAVHRHGPALGPALALAVAPGYLTAALYAARARRRLAGSRALDEFAAGARPLLAGALLLFTAAATGAAALAGAAPATAVPLAVLLFLVRLLLGHGAHRAPVAAALALALVPVPAAVYAAVAGLLVHALLALSRASAHARP
;
A
#
# COMPACT_ATOMS: atom_id res chain seq x y z
N MET A 1 -38.34 51.44 19.19
CA MET A 1 -39.59 50.72 19.51
C MET A 1 -39.21 49.29 19.91
N PRO A 2 -39.35 48.90 21.19
CA PRO A 2 -39.15 47.53 21.72
C PRO A 2 -40.49 46.73 21.61
N PRO A 3 -40.67 45.51 22.16
CA PRO A 3 -39.80 44.36 22.43
C PRO A 3 -40.37 42.99 21.92
N SER A 4 -39.64 41.89 22.15
CA SER A 4 -40.11 40.48 22.10
C SER A 4 -41.23 40.16 23.13
N PRO A 5 -41.93 39.01 22.98
CA PRO A 5 -42.06 38.05 24.09
C PRO A 5 -41.95 36.57 23.62
N ARG A 6 -41.15 35.68 24.22
CA ARG A 6 -41.38 34.86 25.45
C ARG A 6 -42.73 34.13 25.54
N ALA A 7 -42.66 32.79 25.47
CA ALA A 7 -43.46 31.80 26.24
C ALA A 7 -42.74 30.44 26.06
N SER A 8 -42.02 29.83 27.02
CA SER A 8 -42.43 29.32 28.34
C SER A 8 -43.76 28.57 28.29
N ILE A 9 -43.74 27.24 28.51
CA ILE A 9 -44.62 26.46 29.40
C ILE A 9 -44.22 24.96 29.28
N ALA A 10 -43.44 24.48 30.25
CA ALA A 10 -43.83 23.30 31.04
C ALA A 10 -44.52 23.87 32.31
N PRO A 11 -45.31 23.15 33.14
CA PRO A 11 -45.22 21.71 33.48
C PRO A 11 -46.60 21.03 33.75
N ARG A 12 -46.62 19.75 34.17
CA ARG A 12 -47.18 19.31 35.48
C ARG A 12 -47.19 17.78 35.65
N LEU A 13 -47.18 17.42 36.92
CA LEU A 13 -46.96 16.13 37.56
C LEU A 13 -48.27 15.40 37.92
N ARG A 14 -48.17 14.06 37.99
CA ARG A 14 -48.78 13.10 38.97
C ARG A 14 -50.32 12.88 38.93
N PRO A 15 -50.91 11.90 39.67
CA PRO A 15 -50.36 10.79 40.51
C PRO A 15 -51.07 9.40 40.32
N GLY A 16 -50.63 8.36 41.06
CA GLY A 16 -51.52 7.32 41.63
C GLY A 16 -51.18 5.84 41.40
N GLY A 17 -50.58 5.15 42.38
CA GLY A 17 -50.72 3.69 42.59
C GLY A 17 -51.82 3.40 43.63
N PRO A 18 -51.81 2.32 44.45
CA PRO A 18 -51.25 0.93 44.39
C PRO A 18 -52.42 -0.07 44.77
N PRO A 19 -52.31 -1.20 45.52
CA PRO A 19 -51.22 -2.07 46.05
C PRO A 19 -51.42 -3.56 45.62
N GLY A 20 -50.73 -4.62 46.05
CA GLY A 20 -49.74 -4.97 47.06
C GLY A 20 -49.70 -6.52 47.13
N GLY A 21 -48.65 -7.12 47.70
CA GLY A 21 -48.61 -8.58 47.92
C GLY A 21 -47.22 -9.13 48.23
N ALA A 22 -46.79 -9.00 49.48
CA ALA A 22 -45.64 -9.70 50.04
C ALA A 22 -46.02 -11.14 50.42
N GLY A 23 -45.08 -12.07 50.26
CA GLY A 23 -45.20 -13.45 50.75
C GLY A 23 -43.82 -14.09 50.87
N SER A 24 -43.26 -14.05 52.08
CA SER A 24 -42.07 -14.79 52.49
C SER A 24 -42.40 -16.26 52.73
N GLY A 25 -41.53 -17.18 52.31
CA GLY A 25 -41.54 -18.58 52.72
C GLY A 25 -40.17 -19.21 52.54
N ARG A 26 -39.60 -19.72 53.61
CA ARG A 26 -38.23 -20.24 53.75
C ARG A 26 -38.34 -21.75 54.05
N ALA A 27 -37.44 -22.55 53.47
CA ALA A 27 -36.77 -23.76 54.04
C ALA A 27 -36.79 -25.05 53.19
N ALA A 28 -35.60 -25.69 53.21
CA ALA A 28 -35.24 -27.11 53.05
C ALA A 28 -35.39 -27.75 51.65
N ALA A 29 -34.28 -27.97 50.92
CA ALA A 29 -33.37 -29.14 50.97
C ALA A 29 -34.02 -30.43 50.41
N ASP A 30 -33.62 -30.92 49.22
CA ASP A 30 -32.53 -31.88 49.02
C ASP A 30 -32.41 -32.35 47.54
N GLN A 31 -31.19 -32.75 47.15
CA GLN A 31 -30.82 -33.76 46.14
C GLN A 31 -31.04 -33.58 44.61
N VAL A 32 -29.94 -33.24 43.93
CA VAL A 32 -29.16 -34.00 42.91
C VAL A 32 -29.87 -34.81 41.79
N ALA A 33 -29.40 -34.51 40.56
CA ALA A 33 -29.31 -35.32 39.33
C ALA A 33 -30.50 -35.37 38.34
N GLY A 34 -30.29 -34.82 37.13
CA GLY A 34 -31.12 -35.13 35.96
C GLY A 34 -31.03 -34.19 34.75
N GLY A 35 -29.91 -34.21 34.01
CA GLY A 35 -29.95 -34.08 32.54
C GLY A 35 -29.59 -32.72 31.89
N PRO A 36 -28.76 -32.72 30.82
CA PRO A 36 -28.41 -31.52 30.06
C PRO A 36 -29.53 -31.17 29.07
N ARG A 37 -30.16 -30.01 29.22
CA ARG A 37 -30.90 -29.35 28.14
C ARG A 37 -30.14 -28.10 27.73
N ALA A 38 -29.18 -28.33 26.84
CA ALA A 38 -28.71 -27.31 25.93
C ALA A 38 -29.92 -26.62 25.29
N MET A 39 -30.00 -25.29 25.45
CA MET A 39 -30.86 -24.42 24.67
C MET A 39 -30.39 -24.49 23.21
N ALA A 40 -30.77 -25.58 22.53
CA ALA A 40 -30.76 -25.72 21.09
C ALA A 40 -31.93 -24.91 20.54
N GLY A 41 -31.78 -23.58 20.53
CA GLY A 41 -32.63 -22.66 19.79
C GLY A 41 -32.22 -22.62 18.32
N GLY A 42 -32.44 -23.71 17.59
CA GLY A 42 -32.28 -23.73 16.14
C GLY A 42 -33.55 -23.28 15.44
N ARG A 43 -33.49 -22.21 14.63
CA ARG A 43 -33.98 -22.23 13.24
C ARG A 43 -33.70 -20.93 12.47
N ARG A 44 -33.03 -21.11 11.31
CA ARG A 44 -32.66 -20.16 10.25
C ARG A 44 -31.43 -19.27 10.51
N GLY A 45 -30.37 -19.85 11.05
CA GLY A 45 -29.04 -19.25 10.95
C GLY A 45 -28.48 -19.50 9.56
N GLY A 46 -28.72 -18.60 8.60
CA GLY A 46 -27.93 -18.59 7.38
C GLY A 46 -26.45 -18.49 7.74
N ASP A 47 -25.59 -19.04 6.89
CA ASP A 47 -24.15 -18.88 7.04
C ASP A 47 -23.83 -17.37 7.20
N PRO A 48 -23.35 -16.93 8.38
CA PRO A 48 -23.20 -15.52 8.70
C PRO A 48 -22.18 -14.86 7.77
N VAL A 49 -21.17 -15.62 7.32
CA VAL A 49 -20.18 -15.16 6.34
C VAL A 49 -20.84 -14.95 4.98
N LYS A 50 -21.76 -15.83 4.57
CA LYS A 50 -22.53 -15.66 3.33
C LYS A 50 -23.44 -14.42 3.37
N ALA A 51 -24.07 -14.15 4.51
CA ALA A 51 -24.87 -12.93 4.69
C ALA A 51 -23.99 -11.66 4.62
N LEU A 52 -22.78 -11.73 5.19
CA LEU A 52 -21.80 -10.65 5.11
C LEU A 52 -21.27 -10.44 3.68
N LEU A 53 -20.97 -11.53 2.96
CA LEU A 53 -20.57 -11.51 1.56
C LEU A 53 -21.65 -10.84 0.69
N HIS A 54 -22.92 -11.13 0.96
CA HIS A 54 -24.02 -10.50 0.23
C HIS A 54 -24.11 -8.99 0.50
N ARG A 55 -23.92 -8.56 1.75
CA ARG A 55 -23.92 -7.13 2.12
C ARG A 55 -22.74 -6.36 1.51
N HIS A 56 -21.56 -6.97 1.44
CA HIS A 56 -20.33 -6.36 0.92
C HIS A 56 -19.95 -6.91 -0.47
N ARG A 57 -20.95 -7.29 -1.27
CA ARG A 57 -20.75 -7.96 -2.56
C ARG A 57 -19.93 -7.13 -3.53
N GLU A 58 -20.28 -5.86 -3.71
CA GLU A 58 -19.55 -4.96 -4.61
C GLU A 58 -18.09 -4.72 -4.21
N LEU A 59 -17.79 -4.77 -2.91
CA LEU A 59 -16.42 -4.71 -2.41
C LEU A 59 -15.68 -6.01 -2.76
N CYS A 60 -16.26 -7.16 -2.45
CA CYS A 60 -15.62 -8.46 -2.65
C CYS A 60 -15.41 -8.82 -4.13
N GLU A 61 -16.34 -8.42 -5.02
CA GLU A 61 -16.25 -8.63 -6.47
C GLU A 61 -15.23 -7.71 -7.15
N ARG A 62 -15.04 -6.48 -6.66
CA ARG A 62 -14.02 -5.56 -7.17
C ARG A 62 -12.63 -5.87 -6.60
N ALA A 63 -12.58 -6.45 -5.40
CA ALA A 63 -11.35 -6.69 -4.69
C ALA A 63 -10.45 -7.69 -5.42
N VAL A 64 -9.21 -7.28 -5.66
CA VAL A 64 -8.21 -8.07 -6.38
C VAL A 64 -7.48 -9.06 -5.45
N ASP A 65 -7.52 -8.81 -4.13
CA ASP A 65 -6.93 -9.67 -3.09
C ASP A 65 -7.73 -9.60 -1.76
N ALA A 66 -7.43 -10.50 -0.81
CA ALA A 66 -8.09 -10.54 0.49
C ALA A 66 -7.80 -9.31 1.37
N LEU A 67 -6.74 -8.54 1.09
CA LEU A 67 -6.40 -7.33 1.83
C LEU A 67 -7.28 -6.15 1.45
N GLU A 68 -7.63 -6.01 0.18
CA GLU A 68 -8.60 -5.01 -0.26
C GLU A 68 -9.98 -5.26 0.36
N VAL A 69 -10.34 -6.55 0.52
CA VAL A 69 -11.53 -6.95 1.30
C VAL A 69 -11.38 -6.52 2.76
N ALA A 70 -10.25 -6.82 3.43
CA ALA A 70 -10.02 -6.43 4.82
C ALA A 70 -10.10 -4.90 5.03
N ALA A 71 -9.43 -4.12 4.17
CA ALA A 71 -9.43 -2.66 4.24
C ALA A 71 -10.83 -2.08 4.01
N GLY A 72 -11.59 -2.63 3.06
CA GLY A 72 -12.97 -2.21 2.84
C GLY A 72 -13.90 -2.59 4.00
N LEU A 73 -13.69 -3.74 4.64
CA LEU A 73 -14.43 -4.13 5.84
C LEU A 73 -14.13 -3.20 7.03
N GLU A 74 -12.88 -2.83 7.27
CA GLU A 74 -12.50 -1.85 8.30
C GLU A 74 -13.08 -0.46 8.00
N ALA A 75 -13.08 -0.01 6.74
CA ALA A 75 -13.72 1.24 6.34
C ALA A 75 -15.24 1.23 6.57
N CYS A 76 -15.86 0.04 6.53
CA CYS A 76 -17.25 -0.18 6.94
C CYS A 76 -17.43 -0.40 8.46
N GLY A 77 -16.37 -0.26 9.26
CA GLY A 77 -16.40 -0.36 10.72
C GLY A 77 -16.29 -1.78 11.28
N ILE A 78 -15.93 -2.78 10.47
CA ILE A 78 -15.69 -4.15 10.95
C ILE A 78 -14.31 -4.23 11.60
N THR A 79 -14.29 -4.65 12.86
CA THR A 79 -13.09 -4.81 13.69
C THR A 79 -12.85 -6.27 14.07
N ASP A 80 -11.71 -6.62 14.66
CA ASP A 80 -11.41 -8.00 15.11
C ASP A 80 -12.47 -8.57 16.04
N ARG A 81 -13.02 -7.72 16.92
CA ARG A 81 -14.12 -8.09 17.82
C ARG A 81 -15.40 -8.45 17.05
N THR A 82 -15.60 -7.81 15.90
CA THR A 82 -16.72 -8.11 14.99
C THR A 82 -16.42 -9.36 14.18
N ALA A 83 -15.18 -9.56 13.73
CA ALA A 83 -14.74 -10.77 13.03
C ALA A 83 -14.88 -12.05 13.88
N ALA A 84 -14.60 -11.96 15.18
CA ALA A 84 -14.83 -13.06 16.12
C ALA A 84 -16.28 -13.55 16.16
N ARG A 85 -17.27 -12.67 15.89
CA ARG A 85 -18.70 -13.06 15.79
C ARG A 85 -18.99 -13.92 14.56
N PHE A 86 -18.17 -13.80 13.52
CA PHE A 86 -18.19 -14.66 12.34
C PHE A 86 -17.32 -15.92 12.49
N ARG A 87 -16.79 -16.20 13.70
CA ARG A 87 -15.85 -17.30 14.01
C ARG A 87 -14.50 -17.23 13.29
N HIS A 88 -14.09 -16.04 12.86
CA HIS A 88 -12.75 -15.78 12.37
C HIS A 88 -11.93 -15.04 13.43
N ARG A 89 -10.63 -15.32 13.49
CA ARG A 89 -9.75 -14.80 14.55
C ARG A 89 -9.63 -13.28 14.52
N ASP A 90 -9.58 -12.71 13.32
CA ASP A 90 -9.33 -11.29 13.04
C ASP A 90 -9.98 -10.90 11.70
N VAL A 91 -9.99 -9.60 11.39
CA VAL A 91 -10.57 -9.08 10.13
C VAL A 91 -9.88 -9.67 8.91
N PHE A 92 -8.57 -9.94 8.99
CA PHE A 92 -7.82 -10.53 7.89
C PHE A 92 -8.28 -11.96 7.58
N SER A 93 -8.41 -12.82 8.60
CA SER A 93 -8.92 -14.19 8.48
C SER A 93 -10.36 -14.23 7.93
N LEU A 94 -11.18 -13.26 8.32
CA LEU A 94 -12.53 -13.10 7.79
C LEU A 94 -12.51 -12.68 6.31
N ALA A 95 -11.61 -11.77 5.95
CA ALA A 95 -11.46 -11.29 4.59
C ALA A 95 -10.89 -12.37 3.65
N GLU A 96 -9.97 -13.22 4.12
CA GLU A 96 -9.49 -14.40 3.38
C GLU A 96 -10.64 -15.37 3.09
N GLU A 97 -11.50 -15.65 4.07
CA GLU A 97 -12.67 -16.51 3.86
C GLU A 97 -13.66 -15.90 2.85
N LEU A 98 -13.94 -14.60 2.96
CA LEU A 98 -14.82 -13.89 2.01
C LEU A 98 -14.22 -13.85 0.61
N TYR A 99 -12.90 -13.63 0.50
CA TYR A 99 -12.18 -13.71 -0.76
C TYR A 99 -12.31 -15.12 -1.33
N ALA A 100 -11.93 -16.17 -0.61
CA ALA A 100 -12.00 -17.56 -1.07
C ALA A 100 -13.40 -17.98 -1.57
N ARG A 101 -14.48 -17.44 -0.97
CA ARG A 101 -15.87 -17.75 -1.33
C ARG A 101 -16.45 -16.91 -2.47
N THR A 102 -15.79 -15.82 -2.86
CA THR A 102 -16.27 -14.97 -3.95
C THR A 102 -16.01 -15.67 -5.27
N PRO A 103 -17.04 -15.96 -6.09
CA PRO A 103 -16.87 -16.65 -7.37
C PRO A 103 -16.08 -15.74 -8.32
N ARG A 104 -14.77 -15.98 -8.42
CA ARG A 104 -13.92 -15.37 -9.44
C ARG A 104 -13.96 -16.27 -10.66
N ARG A 105 -14.07 -15.66 -11.83
CA ARG A 105 -13.89 -16.35 -13.12
C ARG A 105 -12.63 -17.18 -13.00
N GLU A 106 -12.74 -18.50 -13.14
CA GLU A 106 -11.60 -19.42 -13.10
C GLU A 106 -10.50 -18.84 -13.98
N GLU A 107 -9.41 -18.40 -13.34
CA GLU A 107 -8.14 -18.32 -14.05
C GLU A 107 -7.88 -19.75 -14.52
N PRO A 108 -7.60 -19.97 -15.83
CA PRO A 108 -7.41 -21.32 -16.35
C PRO A 108 -6.41 -22.06 -15.45
N ALA A 109 -6.81 -23.27 -15.05
CA ALA A 109 -6.13 -24.14 -14.11
C ALA A 109 -4.61 -23.94 -14.13
N GLU A 110 -4.04 -23.67 -12.96
CA GLU A 110 -2.60 -23.61 -12.72
C GLU A 110 -1.91 -24.78 -13.43
N GLU A 111 -1.13 -24.46 -14.47
CA GLU A 111 -0.11 -25.38 -14.97
C GLU A 111 0.73 -25.85 -13.77
N PRO A 112 1.14 -27.13 -13.74
CA PRO A 112 1.85 -27.72 -12.61
C PRO A 112 3.01 -26.83 -12.17
N VAL A 113 3.02 -26.50 -10.88
CA VAL A 113 4.01 -25.66 -10.19
C VAL A 113 5.41 -26.03 -10.65
N ARG A 114 5.95 -25.26 -11.60
CA ARG A 114 7.38 -25.29 -11.91
C ARG A 114 8.07 -24.72 -10.69
N VAL A 115 8.81 -25.57 -9.98
CA VAL A 115 9.72 -25.18 -8.89
C VAL A 115 10.47 -23.92 -9.33
N PRO A 116 10.39 -22.81 -8.58
CA PRO A 116 10.91 -21.54 -9.05
C PRO A 116 12.43 -21.64 -9.17
N ALA A 117 12.95 -21.51 -10.38
CA ALA A 117 14.36 -21.21 -10.63
C ALA A 117 14.65 -19.75 -10.21
N GLY A 118 14.44 -19.43 -8.92
CA GLY A 118 14.37 -18.06 -8.40
C GLY A 118 15.66 -17.25 -8.53
N GLY A 119 16.82 -17.91 -8.56
CA GLY A 119 18.12 -17.24 -8.68
C GLY A 119 18.35 -16.62 -10.07
N ARG A 120 17.99 -17.33 -11.14
CA ARG A 120 18.27 -16.91 -12.53
C ARG A 120 17.41 -15.73 -12.96
N THR A 121 16.17 -15.65 -12.48
CA THR A 121 15.24 -14.55 -12.83
C THR A 121 15.62 -13.26 -12.12
N VAL A 122 16.05 -13.33 -10.86
CA VAL A 122 16.55 -12.16 -10.11
C VAL A 122 17.88 -11.68 -10.68
N ALA A 123 18.82 -12.60 -10.96
CA ALA A 123 20.10 -12.25 -11.58
C ALA A 123 19.92 -11.65 -12.99
N ARG A 124 18.98 -12.16 -13.80
CA ARG A 124 18.67 -11.59 -15.13
C ARG A 124 18.03 -10.21 -15.04
N ARG A 125 17.09 -10.01 -14.09
CA ARG A 125 16.49 -8.69 -13.84
C ARG A 125 17.51 -7.70 -13.27
N PHE A 126 18.43 -8.16 -12.42
CA PHE A 126 19.52 -7.36 -11.86
C PHE A 126 20.58 -6.99 -12.89
N GLY A 127 20.99 -7.94 -13.75
CA GLY A 127 21.88 -7.68 -14.88
C GLY A 127 21.28 -6.69 -15.89
N GLY A 128 19.98 -6.80 -16.17
CA GLY A 128 19.26 -5.81 -16.97
C GLY A 128 19.19 -4.42 -16.33
N ALA A 129 19.23 -4.33 -14.99
CA ALA A 129 19.24 -3.06 -14.25
C ALA A 129 20.64 -2.40 -14.19
N LEU A 130 21.72 -3.17 -14.31
CA LEU A 130 23.11 -2.69 -14.34
C LEU A 130 23.53 -2.18 -15.73
N LEU A 131 23.00 -2.80 -16.79
CA LEU A 131 23.26 -2.46 -18.19
C LEU A 131 23.13 -0.96 -18.53
N PRO A 132 22.05 -0.25 -18.15
CA PRO A 132 21.90 1.17 -18.44
C PRO A 132 22.92 2.05 -17.70
N GLY A 133 23.30 1.69 -16.46
CA GLY A 133 24.35 2.37 -15.70
C GLY A 133 25.72 2.20 -16.33
N ALA A 134 26.06 0.95 -16.71
CA ALA A 134 27.33 0.64 -17.37
C ALA A 134 27.45 1.34 -18.74
N LEU A 135 26.40 1.32 -19.56
CA LEU A 135 26.37 2.00 -20.86
C LEU A 135 26.45 3.52 -20.72
N GLY A 136 25.74 4.11 -19.75
CA GLY A 136 25.78 5.54 -19.48
C GLY A 136 27.17 6.01 -19.05
N CYS A 137 27.81 5.28 -18.12
CA CYS A 137 29.17 5.58 -17.68
C CYS A 137 30.19 5.39 -18.82
N ALA A 138 30.08 4.31 -19.60
CA ALA A 138 30.98 4.06 -20.72
C ALA A 138 30.85 5.14 -21.82
N ALA A 139 29.63 5.54 -22.17
CA ALA A 139 29.38 6.57 -23.16
C ALA A 139 29.82 7.97 -22.69
N ALA A 140 29.66 8.27 -21.39
CA ALA A 140 30.17 9.50 -20.78
C ALA A 140 31.71 9.53 -20.75
N ALA A 141 32.34 8.42 -20.38
CA ALA A 141 33.79 8.28 -20.38
C ALA A 141 34.38 8.36 -21.82
N ALA A 142 33.63 7.87 -22.81
CA ALA A 142 33.99 7.96 -24.23
C ALA A 142 33.70 9.34 -24.85
N GLY A 143 33.20 10.31 -24.08
CA GLY A 143 32.92 11.67 -24.57
C GLY A 143 31.82 11.75 -25.63
N VAL A 144 30.94 10.75 -25.70
CA VAL A 144 29.88 10.72 -26.73
C VAL A 144 28.90 11.87 -26.46
N PRO A 145 28.71 12.79 -27.43
CA PRO A 145 27.78 13.90 -27.27
C PRO A 145 26.38 13.34 -27.03
N GLY A 146 25.77 13.75 -25.91
CA GLY A 146 24.44 13.32 -25.54
C GLY A 146 24.33 12.04 -24.69
N SER A 147 25.45 11.44 -24.31
CA SER A 147 25.48 10.31 -23.37
C SER A 147 24.69 10.57 -22.07
N GLY A 148 24.69 11.79 -21.56
CA GLY A 148 23.91 12.18 -20.37
C GLY A 148 22.40 12.06 -20.54
N TRP A 149 21.83 12.49 -21.68
CA TRP A 149 20.39 12.38 -21.93
C TRP A 149 19.97 10.93 -22.16
N ALA A 150 20.80 10.17 -22.88
CA ALA A 150 20.58 8.75 -23.13
C ALA A 150 20.63 7.95 -21.81
N ALA A 151 21.61 8.22 -20.95
CA ALA A 151 21.72 7.60 -19.63
C ALA A 151 20.52 7.95 -18.74
N GLY A 152 20.06 9.21 -18.76
CA GLY A 152 18.86 9.64 -18.03
C GLY A 152 17.58 8.95 -18.50
N LEU A 153 17.37 8.84 -19.82
CA LEU A 153 16.23 8.11 -20.39
C LEU A 153 16.26 6.63 -20.04
N LEU A 154 17.43 6.00 -20.16
CA LEU A 154 17.61 4.60 -19.80
C LEU A 154 17.39 4.37 -18.30
N ALA A 155 17.81 5.31 -17.45
CA ALA A 155 17.55 5.27 -16.02
C ALA A 155 16.05 5.35 -15.73
N VAL A 156 15.33 6.27 -16.38
CA VAL A 156 13.86 6.39 -16.23
C VAL A 156 13.16 5.13 -16.73
N LEU A 157 13.55 4.61 -17.88
CA LEU A 157 13.00 3.35 -18.40
C LEU A 157 13.25 2.23 -17.38
N ALA A 158 14.46 2.04 -16.88
CA ALA A 158 14.74 0.96 -15.93
C ALA A 158 14.06 1.14 -14.56
N LEU A 159 13.95 2.38 -14.07
CA LEU A 159 13.40 2.67 -12.75
C LEU A 159 11.87 2.71 -12.74
N VAL A 160 11.24 3.23 -13.78
CA VAL A 160 9.78 3.42 -13.83
C VAL A 160 9.07 2.25 -14.50
N TRP A 161 9.78 1.45 -15.32
CA TRP A 161 9.19 0.28 -15.98
C TRP A 161 8.54 -0.65 -14.96
N PRO A 162 7.20 -0.76 -14.96
CA PRO A 162 6.53 -1.68 -14.09
C PRO A 162 6.85 -3.06 -14.66
N GLY A 163 7.17 -4.04 -13.81
CA GLY A 163 6.95 -5.43 -14.21
C GLY A 163 5.56 -5.57 -14.82
N ARG A 164 5.39 -6.45 -15.82
CA ARG A 164 4.14 -6.60 -16.59
C ARG A 164 2.93 -6.59 -15.66
N ALA A 165 2.19 -5.48 -15.63
CA ALA A 165 0.93 -5.43 -14.92
C ALA A 165 -0.09 -6.25 -15.70
N ALA A 166 -0.53 -7.36 -15.13
CA ALA A 166 -1.67 -8.11 -15.66
C ALA A 166 -2.92 -7.19 -15.61
N GLY A 167 -3.42 -6.78 -16.78
CA GLY A 167 -4.75 -6.17 -16.95
C GLY A 167 -4.86 -4.65 -16.82
N GLY A 168 -3.79 -3.89 -16.53
CA GLY A 168 -3.85 -2.42 -16.43
C GLY A 168 -3.30 -1.70 -17.68
N ARG A 169 -3.95 -0.60 -18.10
CA ARG A 169 -3.33 0.37 -19.05
C ARG A 169 -1.95 0.77 -18.52
N PHE A 170 -0.92 0.54 -19.33
CA PHE A 170 0.47 0.88 -19.02
C PHE A 170 0.56 2.35 -18.56
N PRO A 171 1.30 2.70 -17.48
CA PRO A 171 1.34 4.05 -16.93
C PRO A 171 2.25 4.97 -17.78
N TRP A 172 1.95 5.08 -19.07
CA TRP A 172 2.75 5.80 -20.06
C TRP A 172 2.93 7.27 -19.68
N ALA A 173 1.89 7.92 -19.16
CA ALA A 173 1.97 9.31 -18.70
C ALA A 173 3.02 9.51 -17.58
N ALA A 174 3.11 8.60 -16.61
CA ALA A 174 4.10 8.70 -15.54
C ALA A 174 5.52 8.46 -16.05
N HIS A 175 5.69 7.55 -17.01
CA HIS A 175 6.99 7.32 -17.67
C HIS A 175 7.45 8.53 -18.45
N LEU A 176 6.55 9.13 -19.24
CA LEU A 176 6.87 10.32 -20.00
C LEU A 176 7.20 11.51 -19.10
N LEU A 177 6.44 11.71 -18.03
CA LEU A 177 6.73 12.78 -17.07
C LEU A 177 8.06 12.55 -16.37
N ALA A 178 8.38 11.32 -15.96
CA ALA A 178 9.67 10.99 -15.39
C ALA A 178 10.82 11.20 -16.39
N ALA A 179 10.61 10.86 -17.66
CA ALA A 179 11.58 11.06 -18.74
C ALA A 179 11.81 12.56 -18.99
N ALA A 180 10.74 13.35 -19.00
CA ALA A 180 10.79 14.79 -19.11
C ALA A 180 11.54 15.41 -17.93
N VAL A 181 11.26 14.99 -16.69
CA VAL A 181 11.96 15.47 -15.48
C VAL A 181 13.46 15.16 -15.56
N ALA A 182 13.83 13.92 -15.89
CA ALA A 182 15.23 13.52 -15.99
C ALA A 182 15.95 14.26 -17.12
N GLY A 183 15.36 14.33 -18.32
CA GLY A 183 15.93 15.04 -19.47
C GLY A 183 16.09 16.53 -19.20
N TRP A 184 15.07 17.16 -18.61
CA TRP A 184 15.09 18.57 -18.21
C TRP A 184 16.18 18.85 -17.17
N ALA A 185 16.29 18.00 -16.15
CA ALA A 185 17.32 18.15 -15.11
C ALA A 185 18.73 17.99 -15.69
N VAL A 186 18.97 16.99 -16.55
CA VAL A 186 20.26 16.79 -17.24
C VAL A 186 20.60 18.00 -18.12
N HIS A 187 19.63 18.54 -18.86
CA HIS A 187 19.82 19.72 -19.67
C HIS A 187 20.23 20.94 -18.83
N ARG A 188 19.61 21.13 -17.66
CA ARG A 188 19.83 22.31 -16.81
C ARG A 188 21.07 22.24 -15.93
N HIS A 189 21.36 21.06 -15.38
CA HIS A 189 22.37 20.89 -14.32
C HIS A 189 23.58 20.08 -14.79
N GLY A 190 23.61 19.71 -16.07
CA GLY A 190 24.77 19.13 -16.72
C GLY A 190 24.68 17.62 -16.97
N PRO A 191 25.50 17.11 -17.90
CA PRO A 191 25.44 15.74 -18.38
C PRO A 191 25.76 14.70 -17.30
N ALA A 192 26.52 15.06 -16.26
CA ALA A 192 26.89 14.18 -15.15
C ALA A 192 25.68 13.65 -14.34
N LEU A 193 24.53 14.33 -14.39
CA LEU A 193 23.31 13.83 -13.75
C LEU A 193 22.78 12.54 -14.39
N GLY A 194 22.95 12.36 -15.69
CA GLY A 194 22.53 11.16 -16.41
C GLY A 194 23.14 9.87 -15.82
N PRO A 195 24.48 9.74 -15.78
CA PRO A 195 25.13 8.58 -15.17
C PRO A 195 24.87 8.48 -13.67
N ALA A 196 24.73 9.59 -12.92
CA ALA A 196 24.36 9.54 -11.50
C ALA A 196 23.01 8.84 -11.28
N LEU A 197 21.98 9.21 -12.06
CA LEU A 197 20.67 8.57 -12.02
C LEU A 197 20.72 7.12 -12.50
N ALA A 198 21.52 6.82 -13.53
CA ALA A 198 21.67 5.47 -14.07
C ALA A 198 22.36 4.51 -13.08
N LEU A 199 23.41 4.96 -12.38
CA LEU A 199 24.08 4.20 -11.32
C LEU A 199 23.15 3.95 -10.12
N ALA A 200 22.21 4.85 -9.84
CA ALA A 200 21.22 4.67 -8.78
C ALA A 200 20.14 3.62 -9.10
N VAL A 201 20.03 3.15 -10.36
CA VAL A 201 19.00 2.17 -10.76
C VAL A 201 19.19 0.82 -10.07
N ALA A 202 20.39 0.28 -10.07
CA ALA A 202 20.69 -1.01 -9.46
C ALA A 202 20.39 -1.05 -7.94
N PRO A 203 20.85 -0.09 -7.11
CA PRO A 203 20.45 -0.06 -5.70
C PRO A 203 18.96 0.22 -5.53
N GLY A 204 18.33 1.00 -6.41
CA GLY A 204 16.88 1.20 -6.42
C GLY A 204 16.09 -0.10 -6.62
N TYR A 205 16.55 -0.97 -7.53
CA TYR A 205 15.93 -2.28 -7.73
C TYR A 205 16.10 -3.18 -6.50
N LEU A 206 17.33 -3.27 -5.96
CA LEU A 206 17.63 -4.09 -4.78
C LEU A 206 16.83 -3.66 -3.55
N THR A 207 16.84 -2.36 -3.25
CA THR A 207 16.11 -1.79 -2.09
C THR A 207 14.60 -2.01 -2.22
N ALA A 208 14.03 -1.81 -3.41
CA ALA A 208 12.62 -2.10 -3.66
C ALA A 208 12.29 -3.61 -3.49
N ALA A 209 13.15 -4.50 -3.98
CA ALA A 209 12.97 -5.94 -3.83
C ALA A 209 13.08 -6.40 -2.37
N LEU A 210 14.04 -5.86 -1.62
CA LEU A 210 14.21 -6.12 -0.18
C LEU A 210 13.02 -5.58 0.62
N TYR A 211 12.55 -4.38 0.30
CA TYR A 211 11.35 -3.81 0.90
C TYR A 211 10.14 -4.72 0.66
N ALA A 212 9.88 -5.10 -0.60
CA ALA A 212 8.76 -5.97 -0.94
C ALA A 212 8.85 -7.35 -0.26
N ALA A 213 10.05 -7.94 -0.20
CA ALA A 213 10.27 -9.22 0.49
C ALA A 213 10.03 -9.12 2.00
N ARG A 214 10.50 -8.04 2.66
CA ARG A 214 10.28 -7.82 4.10
C ARG A 214 8.83 -7.47 4.42
N ALA A 215 8.19 -6.64 3.58
CA ALA A 215 6.77 -6.31 3.69
C ALA A 215 5.91 -7.58 3.61
N ARG A 216 6.19 -8.49 2.67
CA ARG A 216 5.47 -9.79 2.58
C ARG A 216 5.66 -10.67 3.81
N ARG A 217 6.89 -10.78 4.33
CA ARG A 217 7.15 -11.57 5.56
C ARG A 217 6.42 -10.99 6.77
N ARG A 218 6.34 -9.67 6.88
CA ARG A 218 5.58 -9.00 7.95
C ARG A 218 4.09 -9.21 7.78
N LEU A 219 3.58 -9.07 6.57
CA LEU A 219 2.17 -9.30 6.25
C LEU A 219 1.71 -10.70 6.67
N ALA A 220 2.51 -11.74 6.39
CA ALA A 220 2.19 -13.11 6.79
C ALA A 220 2.15 -13.37 8.31
N GLY A 221 2.75 -12.47 9.11
CA GLY A 221 2.77 -12.58 10.57
C GLY A 221 1.82 -11.63 11.31
N SER A 222 1.29 -10.62 10.63
CA SER A 222 0.41 -9.60 11.22
C SER A 222 -1.04 -10.06 11.21
N ARG A 223 -1.79 -9.75 12.28
CA ARG A 223 -3.21 -10.13 12.40
C ARG A 223 -4.18 -8.97 12.17
N ALA A 224 -3.70 -7.74 12.25
CA ALA A 224 -4.46 -6.52 11.99
C ALA A 224 -3.69 -5.56 11.09
N LEU A 225 -4.41 -4.68 10.38
CA LEU A 225 -3.80 -3.70 9.47
C LEU A 225 -2.93 -2.70 10.21
N ASP A 226 -3.32 -2.30 11.42
CA ASP A 226 -2.53 -1.40 12.26
C ASP A 226 -1.18 -1.99 12.68
N GLU A 227 -1.14 -3.29 12.99
CA GLU A 227 0.10 -4.00 13.34
C GLU A 227 1.04 -4.07 12.13
N PHE A 228 0.50 -4.35 10.95
CA PHE A 228 1.26 -4.30 9.70
C PHE A 228 1.79 -2.88 9.43
N ALA A 229 0.93 -1.86 9.54
CA ALA A 229 1.26 -0.47 9.29
C ALA A 229 2.39 0.02 10.20
N ALA A 230 2.33 -0.32 11.49
CA ALA A 230 3.36 0.01 12.47
C ALA A 230 4.71 -0.62 12.10
N GLY A 231 4.71 -1.85 11.57
CA GLY A 231 5.91 -2.54 11.11
C GLY A 231 6.43 -2.10 9.72
N ALA A 232 5.55 -1.60 8.84
CA ALA A 232 5.88 -1.19 7.47
C ALA A 232 6.58 0.18 7.41
N ARG A 233 6.19 1.13 8.26
CA ARG A 233 6.79 2.47 8.33
C ARG A 233 8.31 2.46 8.54
N PRO A 234 8.87 1.75 9.55
CA PRO A 234 10.32 1.70 9.74
C PRO A 234 11.04 0.95 8.60
N LEU A 235 10.38 0.00 7.93
CA LEU A 235 10.93 -0.67 6.75
C LEU A 235 11.07 0.30 5.57
N LEU A 236 10.06 1.15 5.33
CA LEU A 236 10.12 2.17 4.29
C LEU A 236 11.21 3.20 4.60
N ALA A 237 11.30 3.66 5.85
CA ALA A 237 12.36 4.56 6.29
C ALA A 237 13.76 3.96 6.09
N GLY A 238 13.96 2.70 6.45
CA GLY A 238 15.22 2.00 6.24
C GLY A 238 15.56 1.81 4.75
N ALA A 239 14.57 1.49 3.90
CA ALA A 239 14.77 1.37 2.47
C ALA A 239 15.13 2.72 1.83
N LEU A 240 14.47 3.79 2.25
CA LEU A 240 14.75 5.15 1.79
C LEU A 240 16.15 5.60 2.23
N LEU A 241 16.52 5.35 3.49
CA LEU A 241 17.86 5.67 4.01
C LEU A 241 18.95 4.92 3.22
N LEU A 242 18.78 3.61 3.01
CA LEU A 242 19.71 2.81 2.23
C LEU A 242 19.82 3.32 0.77
N PHE A 243 18.69 3.65 0.15
CA PHE A 243 18.69 4.18 -1.22
C PHE A 243 19.32 5.56 -1.31
N THR A 244 19.04 6.47 -0.37
CA THR A 244 19.65 7.82 -0.35
C THR A 244 21.16 7.75 -0.19
N ALA A 245 21.69 6.86 0.67
CA ALA A 245 23.13 6.64 0.80
C ALA A 245 23.75 6.15 -0.51
N ALA A 246 23.10 5.19 -1.20
CA ALA A 246 23.55 4.69 -2.48
C ALA A 246 23.49 5.77 -3.59
N ALA A 247 22.44 6.60 -3.61
CA ALA A 247 22.29 7.70 -4.55
C ALA A 247 23.37 8.79 -4.34
N THR A 248 23.75 9.07 -3.10
CA THR A 248 24.87 9.97 -2.79
C THR A 248 26.19 9.41 -3.31
N GLY A 249 26.45 8.11 -3.12
CA GLY A 249 27.61 7.44 -3.70
C GLY A 249 27.62 7.47 -5.24
N ALA A 250 26.47 7.22 -5.86
CA ALA A 250 26.30 7.31 -7.32
C ALA A 250 26.57 8.73 -7.85
N ALA A 251 26.09 9.76 -7.15
CA ALA A 251 26.36 11.15 -7.50
C ALA A 251 27.86 11.48 -7.40
N ALA A 252 28.53 11.03 -6.34
CA ALA A 252 29.97 11.21 -6.17
C ALA A 252 30.78 10.52 -7.29
N LEU A 253 30.44 9.27 -7.62
CA LEU A 253 31.10 8.51 -8.69
C LEU A 253 30.89 9.14 -10.08
N ALA A 254 29.73 9.73 -10.31
CA ALA A 254 29.40 10.39 -11.58
C ALA A 254 29.88 11.86 -11.65
N GLY A 255 30.43 12.42 -10.56
CA GLY A 255 30.81 13.83 -10.49
C GLY A 255 29.62 14.80 -10.51
N ALA A 256 28.43 14.35 -10.11
CA ALA A 256 27.22 15.16 -10.11
C ALA A 256 26.98 15.83 -8.75
N ALA A 257 26.39 17.03 -8.76
CA ALA A 257 26.05 17.73 -7.53
C ALA A 257 25.01 16.94 -6.70
N PRO A 258 25.34 16.50 -5.46
CA PRO A 258 24.47 15.64 -4.66
C PRO A 258 23.15 16.34 -4.30
N ALA A 259 23.18 17.67 -4.10
CA ALA A 259 22.00 18.49 -3.84
C ALA A 259 20.94 18.38 -4.94
N THR A 260 21.33 18.09 -6.19
CA THR A 260 20.38 17.92 -7.30
C THR A 260 20.11 16.45 -7.61
N ALA A 261 21.15 15.61 -7.62
CA ALA A 261 21.05 14.21 -8.01
C ALA A 261 20.23 13.38 -7.02
N VAL A 262 20.48 13.53 -5.72
CA VAL A 262 19.85 12.72 -4.67
C VAL A 262 18.33 12.90 -4.61
N PRO A 263 17.76 14.13 -4.55
CA PRO A 263 16.31 14.27 -4.44
C PRO A 263 15.57 13.82 -5.72
N LEU A 264 16.19 13.95 -6.90
CA LEU A 264 15.64 13.38 -8.14
C LEU A 264 15.64 11.85 -8.13
N ALA A 265 16.76 11.23 -7.71
CA ALA A 265 16.84 9.77 -7.58
C ALA A 265 15.79 9.26 -6.59
N VAL A 266 15.61 9.94 -5.44
CA VAL A 266 14.62 9.61 -4.42
C VAL A 266 13.21 9.73 -4.97
N LEU A 267 12.90 10.82 -5.69
CA LEU A 267 11.60 11.01 -6.34
C LEU A 267 11.27 9.83 -7.26
N LEU A 268 12.19 9.49 -8.17
CA LEU A 268 11.99 8.39 -9.12
C LEU A 268 11.87 7.03 -8.39
N PHE A 269 12.60 6.81 -7.31
CA PHE A 269 12.48 5.61 -6.48
C PHE A 269 11.12 5.50 -5.79
N LEU A 270 10.58 6.61 -5.25
CA LEU A 270 9.23 6.65 -4.68
C LEU A 270 8.17 6.40 -5.75
N VAL A 271 8.32 6.98 -6.94
CA VAL A 271 7.44 6.71 -8.10
C VAL A 271 7.44 5.22 -8.43
N ARG A 272 8.62 4.57 -8.48
CA ARG A 272 8.75 3.13 -8.70
C ARG A 272 8.01 2.33 -7.63
N LEU A 273 8.23 2.64 -6.35
CA LEU A 273 7.58 1.93 -5.25
C LEU A 273 6.06 2.04 -5.34
N LEU A 274 5.55 3.25 -5.57
CA LEU A 274 4.11 3.50 -5.70
C LEU A 274 3.50 2.79 -6.90
N LEU A 275 4.12 2.85 -8.08
CA LEU A 275 3.60 2.19 -9.28
C LEU A 275 3.73 0.67 -9.21
N GLY A 276 4.81 0.15 -8.62
CA GLY A 276 5.05 -1.28 -8.44
C GLY A 276 4.11 -1.93 -7.43
N HIS A 277 3.66 -1.15 -6.44
CA HIS A 277 2.56 -1.51 -5.56
C HIS A 277 1.35 -0.67 -5.97
N GLY A 278 0.87 -0.71 -7.23
CA GLY A 278 -0.53 -0.38 -7.58
C GLY A 278 -1.17 0.94 -7.10
N ALA A 279 -0.42 1.92 -6.59
CA ALA A 279 -0.98 3.11 -5.95
C ALA A 279 -1.61 4.06 -6.98
N HIS A 280 -2.51 4.93 -6.49
CA HIS A 280 -3.16 5.93 -7.35
C HIS A 280 -2.12 6.78 -8.10
N ARG A 281 -2.35 6.95 -9.41
CA ARG A 281 -1.40 7.62 -10.33
C ARG A 281 -1.42 9.14 -10.20
N ALA A 282 -2.49 9.72 -9.65
CA ALA A 282 -2.65 11.16 -9.48
C ALA A 282 -1.53 11.82 -8.65
N PRO A 283 -1.20 11.36 -7.43
CA PRO A 283 -0.10 11.94 -6.65
C PRO A 283 1.26 11.76 -7.32
N VAL A 284 1.49 10.64 -8.02
CA VAL A 284 2.71 10.39 -8.80
C VAL A 284 2.86 11.42 -9.92
N ALA A 285 1.79 11.63 -10.71
CA ALA A 285 1.80 12.61 -11.79
C ALA A 285 1.98 14.04 -11.27
N ALA A 286 1.31 14.39 -10.17
CA ALA A 286 1.44 15.71 -9.53
C ALA A 286 2.85 15.97 -9.02
N ALA A 287 3.50 15.00 -8.39
CA ALA A 287 4.87 15.13 -7.92
C ALA A 287 5.87 15.27 -9.08
N LEU A 288 5.70 14.49 -10.16
CA LEU A 288 6.53 14.62 -11.36
C LEU A 288 6.32 15.95 -12.08
N ALA A 289 5.08 16.43 -12.18
CA ALA A 289 4.78 17.75 -12.74
C ALA A 289 5.39 18.88 -11.90
N LEU A 290 5.31 18.78 -10.57
CA LEU A 290 5.95 19.73 -9.66
C LEU A 290 7.48 19.74 -9.82
N ALA A 291 8.10 18.59 -10.06
CA ALA A 291 9.54 18.49 -10.31
C ALA A 291 10.01 19.14 -11.62
N LEU A 292 9.11 19.42 -12.58
CA LEU A 292 9.42 20.20 -13.79
C LEU A 292 9.50 21.70 -13.53
N VAL A 293 8.93 22.18 -12.42
CA VAL A 293 8.96 23.60 -12.06
C VAL A 293 10.42 24.02 -11.84
N PRO A 294 10.91 25.10 -12.49
CA PRO A 294 12.32 25.43 -12.52
C PRO A 294 12.84 26.09 -11.22
N VAL A 295 12.37 25.66 -10.06
CA VAL A 295 12.75 26.16 -8.73
C VAL A 295 13.37 25.01 -7.93
N PRO A 296 14.56 25.18 -7.30
CA PRO A 296 15.24 24.09 -6.59
C PRO A 296 14.38 23.46 -5.48
N ALA A 297 13.58 24.26 -4.78
CA ALA A 297 12.67 23.80 -3.74
C ALA A 297 11.56 22.86 -4.26
N ALA A 298 11.21 22.91 -5.55
CA ALA A 298 10.09 22.17 -6.11
C ALA A 298 10.30 20.65 -6.07
N VAL A 299 11.53 20.18 -6.34
CA VAL A 299 11.86 18.75 -6.25
C VAL A 299 11.79 18.27 -4.80
N TYR A 300 12.27 19.05 -3.83
CA TYR A 300 12.17 18.71 -2.41
C TYR A 300 10.71 18.65 -1.94
N ALA A 301 9.87 19.61 -2.38
CA ALA A 301 8.44 19.61 -2.10
C ALA A 301 7.74 18.41 -2.74
N ALA A 302 8.09 18.05 -3.98
CA ALA A 302 7.58 16.86 -4.66
C ALA A 302 7.95 15.58 -3.91
N VAL A 303 9.21 15.44 -3.47
CA VAL A 303 9.67 14.30 -2.65
C VAL A 303 8.91 14.23 -1.33
N ALA A 304 8.79 15.34 -0.61
CA ALA A 304 8.08 15.37 0.67
C ALA A 304 6.60 14.99 0.53
N GLY A 305 5.91 15.59 -0.45
CA GLY A 305 4.50 15.29 -0.74
C GLY A 305 4.29 13.83 -1.17
N LEU A 306 5.18 13.31 -2.03
CA LEU A 306 5.10 11.93 -2.49
C LEU A 306 5.47 10.93 -1.38
N LEU A 307 6.38 11.30 -0.46
CA LEU A 307 6.73 10.48 0.71
C LEU A 307 5.54 10.32 1.66
N VAL A 308 4.78 11.39 1.91
CA VAL A 308 3.54 11.30 2.70
C VAL A 308 2.56 10.34 2.05
N HIS A 309 2.38 10.43 0.72
CA HIS A 309 1.53 9.50 -0.02
C HIS A 309 2.06 8.07 0.03
N ALA A 310 3.37 7.86 -0.09
CA ALA A 310 4.00 6.55 0.04
C ALA A 310 3.80 5.96 1.43
N LEU A 311 3.96 6.75 2.50
CA LEU A 311 3.68 6.31 3.86
C LEU A 311 2.22 5.89 4.01
N LEU A 312 1.26 6.65 3.48
CA LEU A 312 -0.17 6.32 3.57
C LEU A 312 -0.53 5.10 2.72
N ALA A 313 -0.12 5.07 1.45
CA ALA A 313 -0.47 4.02 0.49
C ALA A 313 0.21 2.67 0.81
N LEU A 314 1.46 2.70 1.26
CA LEU A 314 2.21 1.48 1.57
C LEU A 314 1.95 0.95 3.00
N SER A 315 1.46 1.80 3.91
CA SER A 315 1.07 1.36 5.27
C SER A 315 -0.36 0.84 5.36
N ARG A 316 -1.29 1.34 4.53
CA ARG A 316 -2.63 0.76 4.39
C ARG A 316 -2.56 -0.50 3.52
N ALA A 317 -2.18 -1.62 4.14
CA ALA A 317 -2.57 -2.97 3.73
C ALA A 317 -2.33 -3.33 2.24
N SER A 318 -1.07 -3.22 1.80
CA SER A 318 -0.60 -3.51 0.44
C SER A 318 -1.28 -2.67 -0.65
N ALA A 319 -0.52 -1.83 -1.33
CA ALA A 319 -0.98 -1.36 -2.64
C ALA A 319 -0.82 -2.47 -3.73
N HIS A 320 -1.06 -3.74 -3.36
CA HIS A 320 -1.10 -4.96 -4.19
C HIS A 320 0.27 -5.58 -4.55
N ALA A 321 0.60 -6.70 -3.89
CA ALA A 321 1.75 -7.52 -4.22
C ALA A 321 1.52 -8.27 -5.55
N ARG A 322 2.09 -7.77 -6.66
CA ARG A 322 2.32 -8.57 -7.87
C ARG A 322 3.82 -8.54 -8.27
N PRO A 323 4.39 -9.65 -8.78
CA PRO A 323 5.82 -9.82 -9.10
C PRO A 323 6.31 -9.18 -10.41
#